data_AF-A0A0A2TF87-F1
#
_entry.id   AF-A0A0A2TF87-F1
#
_cell.length_a   1.000
_cell.length_b   1.000
_cell.length_c   1.000
_cell.angle_alpha   90.00
_cell.angle_beta   90.00
_cell.angle_gamma   90.00
#
_symmetry.space_group_name_H-M   'P 1'
#
loop_
_entity.id
_entity.type
_entity.pdbx_description
1 polymer ?
#
loop_
_entity_poly.entity_id
_entity_poly.type
_entity_poly.pdbx_seq_one_letter_code
_entity_poly.pdbx_strand_id
1 'polypeptide(L)'
;MKRIALLMLSLFVLGTGCAPAYEKNEEVGVETTEKNQQEKAIVPKYSISEDYYRPLEKYKPSKSRGVITHQMANRFDIKEMEVGLRRHAKSVFDPKNYFFQEGQYLTDDILYDWLDRAKNDAETNGTPNGLNPSVKEDAGEQALRNNPKYLSHILEQDYLKKNEEGDVVQLKGMTIGLAMKSQYQFQEEIGGPVLYEDISTEEMLKEGKQIAQTVLERLRKMEDLQDVPIMFAIYREEEKGAMVPGNFVAKTNVKGSDMKVGAWETIQEDHVLFPSEEASGAHPEDASLISDLQNDVAEYFPNYIGVVGKGFYVEDELRELTITIPIEFKGQTEVIGLTQYVYSIIVENFPNYFDLEVNIESHNGQESLISRKAGQEEPYVHIYGQ
;
A
#
# COMPACT_ATOMS: atom_id res chain seq x y z
N MET A 1 20.81 78.16 -23.63
CA MET A 1 20.38 78.56 -22.28
C MET A 1 19.30 77.59 -21.81
N LYS A 2 19.33 77.20 -20.52
CA LYS A 2 18.21 76.93 -19.57
C LYS A 2 16.84 76.43 -20.11
N ARG A 3 16.12 75.49 -19.51
CA ARG A 3 16.25 74.62 -18.29
C ARG A 3 15.11 73.54 -18.42
N ILE A 4 15.27 72.28 -17.98
CA ILE A 4 14.69 71.67 -16.74
C ILE A 4 13.17 71.95 -16.59
N ALA A 5 12.22 71.01 -16.40
CA ALA A 5 12.19 69.66 -15.76
C ALA A 5 11.08 68.76 -16.39
N LEU A 6 11.11 67.41 -16.36
CA LEU A 6 10.59 66.49 -15.29
C LEU A 6 9.13 66.80 -14.85
N LEU A 7 8.16 65.88 -14.68
CA LEU A 7 8.03 64.40 -14.82
C LEU A 7 6.70 64.08 -15.59
N MET A 8 6.18 62.87 -15.86
CA MET A 8 6.50 61.44 -15.58
C MET A 8 6.56 60.65 -16.91
N LEU A 9 7.15 59.45 -17.09
CA LEU A 9 7.34 58.20 -16.33
C LEU A 9 6.31 57.08 -16.65
N SER A 10 6.70 56.21 -17.60
CA SER A 10 6.47 54.75 -17.65
C SER A 10 5.05 54.24 -18.02
N LEU A 11 4.85 53.07 -18.65
CA LEU A 11 5.74 52.09 -19.30
C LEU A 11 4.85 51.29 -20.29
N PHE A 12 5.25 51.04 -21.54
CA PHE A 12 4.92 49.82 -22.31
C PHE A 12 5.51 49.90 -23.73
N VAL A 13 6.71 49.32 -23.91
CA VAL A 13 7.26 48.99 -25.23
C VAL A 13 7.81 47.57 -25.12
N LEU A 14 7.43 46.74 -26.11
CA LEU A 14 8.04 45.52 -26.64
C LEU A 14 7.01 44.39 -26.77
N GLY A 15 6.57 44.19 -28.01
CA GLY A 15 5.74 43.08 -28.45
C GLY A 15 6.07 42.73 -29.89
N THR A 16 7.22 42.10 -30.11
CA THR A 16 7.59 41.51 -31.41
C THR A 16 7.32 40.01 -31.37
N GLY A 17 6.29 39.57 -32.10
CA GLY A 17 5.98 38.16 -32.29
C GLY A 17 5.63 37.91 -33.76
N CYS A 18 6.43 37.09 -34.44
CA CYS A 18 6.14 36.67 -35.81
C CYS A 18 5.10 35.54 -35.78
N ALA A 19 4.09 35.62 -36.65
CA ALA A 19 3.13 34.55 -36.90
C ALA A 19 3.29 34.04 -38.35
N PRO A 20 3.63 32.76 -38.58
CA PRO A 20 3.62 32.16 -39.91
C PRO A 20 2.18 31.79 -40.34
N ALA A 21 1.96 31.73 -41.65
CA ALA A 21 0.63 31.65 -42.25
C ALA A 21 -0.02 30.25 -42.17
N TYR A 22 -1.35 30.25 -42.15
CA TYR A 22 -2.19 29.05 -42.32
C TYR A 22 -2.35 28.73 -43.82
N GLU A 23 -2.05 27.49 -44.22
CA GLU A 23 -2.58 26.89 -45.46
C GLU A 23 -3.60 25.80 -45.12
N LYS A 24 -4.69 25.76 -45.87
CA LYS A 24 -5.70 24.69 -45.78
C LYS A 24 -5.15 23.41 -46.40
N ASN A 25 -5.38 22.28 -45.74
CA ASN A 25 -5.36 20.96 -46.37
C ASN A 25 -6.68 20.21 -46.10
N GLU A 26 -6.91 19.19 -46.91
CA GLU A 26 -8.23 18.71 -47.32
C GLU A 26 -8.98 17.88 -46.26
N GLU A 27 -10.32 17.86 -46.36
CA GLU A 27 -11.16 16.89 -45.66
C GLU A 27 -10.94 15.50 -46.28
N VAL A 28 -10.36 14.58 -45.50
CA VAL A 28 -10.39 13.14 -45.80
C VAL A 28 -11.20 12.47 -44.70
N GLY A 29 -12.34 11.87 -45.09
CA GLY A 29 -13.23 11.19 -44.16
C GLY A 29 -12.55 10.00 -43.49
N VAL A 30 -12.59 9.95 -42.17
CA VAL A 30 -12.12 8.78 -41.40
C VAL A 30 -13.23 7.74 -41.40
N GLU A 31 -13.08 6.72 -42.24
CA GLU A 31 -13.88 5.50 -42.12
C GLU A 31 -13.59 4.82 -40.78
N THR A 32 -14.62 4.60 -39.98
CA THR A 32 -14.54 3.81 -38.75
C THR A 32 -14.18 2.36 -39.07
N THR A 33 -12.91 2.00 -38.86
CA THR A 33 -12.47 0.61 -38.78
C THR A 33 -12.06 0.30 -37.35
N GLU A 34 -12.82 -0.54 -36.67
CA GLU A 34 -12.40 -1.10 -35.39
C GLU A 34 -11.11 -1.92 -35.60
N LYS A 35 -10.05 -1.52 -34.91
CA LYS A 35 -8.83 -2.32 -34.78
C LYS A 35 -8.44 -2.38 -33.32
N ASN A 36 -8.43 -3.60 -32.78
CA ASN A 36 -7.85 -3.92 -31.48
C ASN A 36 -6.47 -3.28 -31.33
N GLN A 37 -6.36 -2.29 -30.46
CA GLN A 37 -5.07 -1.69 -30.10
C GLN A 37 -4.35 -2.61 -29.12
N GLN A 38 -3.76 -3.67 -29.64
CA GLN A 38 -2.73 -4.42 -28.93
C GLN A 38 -1.49 -3.51 -28.79
N GLU A 39 -1.32 -2.93 -27.61
CA GLU A 39 -0.18 -2.05 -27.29
C GLU A 39 1.13 -2.85 -27.36
N LYS A 40 2.07 -2.41 -28.19
CA LYS A 40 3.44 -2.94 -28.22
C LYS A 40 4.21 -2.44 -26.98
N ALA A 41 4.97 -3.32 -26.34
CA ALA A 41 5.61 -3.02 -25.05
C ALA A 41 7.16 -3.15 -25.06
N ILE A 42 7.84 -2.01 -25.09
CA ILE A 42 9.28 -1.85 -24.79
C ILE A 42 9.45 -1.74 -23.27
N VAL A 43 9.75 -2.88 -22.64
CA VAL A 43 9.89 -3.00 -21.18
C VAL A 43 11.17 -2.31 -20.68
N PRO A 44 11.13 -1.59 -19.54
CA PRO A 44 12.34 -1.12 -18.86
C PRO A 44 13.34 -2.26 -18.61
N LYS A 45 14.59 -2.09 -19.09
CA LYS A 45 15.61 -3.16 -19.05
C LYS A 45 16.09 -3.52 -17.64
N TYR A 46 15.81 -2.68 -16.64
CA TYR A 46 16.34 -2.78 -15.28
C TYR A 46 15.18 -2.87 -14.30
N SER A 47 15.24 -3.84 -13.37
CA SER A 47 14.42 -3.83 -12.16
C SER A 47 15.20 -3.19 -11.02
N ILE A 48 14.49 -2.64 -10.03
CA ILE A 48 15.08 -2.04 -8.83
C ILE A 48 15.63 -3.13 -7.89
N SER A 49 14.99 -4.31 -7.88
CA SER A 49 15.45 -5.55 -7.23
C SER A 49 14.87 -6.75 -8.00
N GLU A 50 15.43 -7.95 -7.82
CA GLU A 50 14.77 -9.20 -8.25
C GLU A 50 13.39 -9.38 -7.58
N ASP A 51 13.18 -8.75 -6.43
CA ASP A 51 11.92 -8.74 -5.66
C ASP A 51 10.80 -7.88 -6.25
N TYR A 52 11.11 -6.98 -7.18
CA TYR A 52 10.11 -6.09 -7.77
C TYR A 52 9.72 -6.57 -9.17
N TYR A 53 8.42 -6.65 -9.39
CA TYR A 53 7.85 -6.81 -10.72
C TYR A 53 8.22 -5.61 -11.59
N ARG A 54 8.60 -5.87 -12.84
CA ARG A 54 8.83 -4.80 -13.81
C ARG A 54 7.49 -4.15 -14.17
N PRO A 55 7.41 -2.80 -14.19
CA PRO A 55 6.23 -2.10 -14.68
C PRO A 55 6.11 -2.23 -16.21
N LEU A 56 4.90 -1.99 -16.71
CA LEU A 56 4.66 -1.79 -18.15
C LEU A 56 5.28 -0.46 -18.62
N GLU A 57 5.60 -0.37 -19.92
CA GLU A 57 6.19 0.82 -20.56
C GLU A 57 5.35 2.08 -20.31
N LYS A 58 4.04 1.97 -20.55
CA LYS A 58 3.06 3.02 -20.31
C LYS A 58 2.37 2.73 -18.99
N TYR A 59 2.67 3.56 -17.99
CA TYR A 59 1.99 3.50 -16.70
C TYR A 59 0.48 3.67 -16.90
N LYS A 60 -0.28 2.66 -16.45
CA LYS A 60 -1.74 2.66 -16.39
C LYS A 60 -2.13 2.72 -14.91
N PRO A 61 -2.68 3.86 -14.43
CA PRO A 61 -3.18 3.93 -13.06
C PRO A 61 -4.36 2.97 -12.86
N SER A 62 -4.60 2.59 -11.61
CA SER A 62 -5.79 1.86 -11.20
C SER A 62 -7.07 2.53 -11.69
N LYS A 63 -8.05 1.72 -12.10
CA LYS A 63 -9.41 2.18 -12.41
C LYS A 63 -10.22 2.58 -11.17
N SER A 64 -9.74 2.24 -9.99
CA SER A 64 -10.24 2.63 -8.67
C SER A 64 -9.22 3.46 -7.88
N ARG A 65 -8.33 4.19 -8.58
CA ARG A 65 -7.28 5.02 -7.97
C ARG A 65 -7.85 6.00 -6.94
N GLY A 66 -7.41 5.88 -5.69
CA GLY A 66 -7.83 6.73 -4.58
C GLY A 66 -9.01 6.20 -3.76
N VAL A 67 -9.73 5.17 -4.23
CA VAL A 67 -10.81 4.55 -3.45
C VAL A 67 -10.28 3.99 -2.13
N ILE A 68 -9.10 3.35 -2.14
CA ILE A 68 -8.44 2.83 -0.93
C ILE A 68 -8.26 3.92 0.15
N THR A 69 -7.81 5.12 -0.24
CA THR A 69 -7.62 6.27 0.67
C THR A 69 -8.93 6.91 1.16
N HIS A 70 -10.06 6.57 0.57
CA HIS A 70 -11.39 7.01 1.02
C HIS A 70 -12.10 5.96 1.89
N GLN A 71 -11.55 4.74 2.02
CA GLN A 71 -12.21 3.62 2.70
C GLN A 71 -11.39 3.07 3.88
N MET A 72 -10.07 3.02 3.74
CA MET A 72 -9.13 2.67 4.81
C MET A 72 -8.64 3.95 5.50
N ALA A 73 -8.68 3.96 6.84
CA ALA A 73 -8.40 5.19 7.60
C ALA A 73 -6.91 5.36 7.99
N ASN A 74 -6.19 4.25 8.17
CA ASN A 74 -4.78 4.25 8.57
C ASN A 74 -3.87 4.10 7.33
N ARG A 75 -2.87 4.98 7.23
CA ARG A 75 -1.90 4.96 6.12
C ARG A 75 -0.95 3.75 6.19
N PHE A 76 -0.69 3.21 7.39
CA PHE A 76 0.13 2.01 7.53
C PHE A 76 -0.60 0.82 6.90
N ASP A 77 -1.86 0.58 7.25
CA ASP A 77 -2.68 -0.47 6.63
C ASP A 77 -2.75 -0.34 5.10
N ILE A 78 -2.91 0.88 4.56
CA ILE A 78 -2.91 1.10 3.09
C ILE A 78 -1.58 0.64 2.46
N LYS A 79 -0.44 1.00 3.06
CA LYS A 79 0.89 0.59 2.57
C LYS A 79 1.03 -0.93 2.58
N GLU A 80 0.64 -1.56 3.68
CA GLU A 80 0.81 -3.01 3.86
C GLU A 80 -0.17 -3.82 3.00
N MET A 81 -1.40 -3.33 2.83
CA MET A 81 -2.38 -3.88 1.89
C MET A 81 -1.82 -3.93 0.45
N GLU A 82 -1.12 -2.88 -0.01
CA GLU A 82 -0.50 -2.84 -1.34
C GLU A 82 0.77 -3.68 -1.46
N VAL A 83 1.66 -3.59 -0.47
CA VAL A 83 2.99 -4.22 -0.51
C VAL A 83 2.94 -5.69 -0.08
N GLY A 84 2.21 -6.02 0.98
CA GLY A 84 2.01 -7.38 1.47
C GLY A 84 1.19 -8.26 0.53
N LEU A 85 0.15 -7.73 -0.13
CA LEU A 85 -0.56 -8.48 -1.19
C LEU A 85 0.41 -8.86 -2.31
N ARG A 86 1.32 -7.95 -2.67
CA ARG A 86 2.39 -8.19 -3.66
C ARG A 86 3.48 -9.14 -3.14
N ARG A 87 3.78 -9.14 -1.84
CA ARG A 87 4.67 -10.12 -1.16
C ARG A 87 4.11 -11.53 -1.33
N HIS A 88 2.84 -11.74 -0.99
CA HIS A 88 2.14 -13.03 -1.14
C HIS A 88 2.03 -13.47 -2.62
N ALA A 89 1.78 -12.52 -3.53
CA ALA A 89 1.65 -12.79 -4.96
C ALA A 89 2.87 -13.48 -5.59
N LYS A 90 4.08 -13.23 -5.08
CA LYS A 90 5.33 -13.83 -5.60
C LYS A 90 5.31 -15.35 -5.63
N SER A 91 4.60 -15.99 -4.69
CA SER A 91 4.48 -17.45 -4.60
C SER A 91 3.64 -18.07 -5.74
N VAL A 92 2.87 -17.25 -6.46
CA VAL A 92 1.95 -17.66 -7.53
C VAL A 92 2.38 -17.07 -8.88
N PHE A 93 2.82 -15.82 -8.88
CA PHE A 93 3.19 -15.03 -10.04
C PHE A 93 4.64 -14.56 -9.90
N ASP A 94 5.62 -15.38 -10.28
CA ASP A 94 7.05 -15.07 -10.17
C ASP A 94 7.44 -13.75 -10.89
N PRO A 95 8.03 -12.74 -10.20
CA PRO A 95 8.49 -11.48 -10.81
C PRO A 95 9.44 -11.61 -12.01
N LYS A 96 10.18 -12.73 -12.11
CA LYS A 96 11.04 -13.02 -13.27
C LYS A 96 10.22 -13.28 -14.54
N ASN A 97 9.02 -13.82 -14.36
CA ASN A 97 8.13 -14.31 -15.41
C ASN A 97 6.89 -13.43 -15.65
N TYR A 98 6.53 -12.55 -14.71
CA TYR A 98 5.34 -11.69 -14.78
C TYR A 98 5.68 -10.19 -14.72
N PHE A 99 4.82 -9.37 -15.29
CA PHE A 99 4.78 -7.91 -15.14
C PHE A 99 3.65 -7.52 -14.21
N PHE A 100 3.81 -6.41 -13.49
CA PHE A 100 2.79 -5.86 -12.59
C PHE A 100 2.04 -4.71 -13.24
N GLN A 101 0.74 -4.64 -12.97
CA GLN A 101 -0.11 -3.51 -13.27
C GLN A 101 -1.11 -3.29 -12.11
N GLU A 102 -1.45 -2.03 -11.84
CA GLU A 102 -2.54 -1.70 -10.92
C GLU A 102 -3.90 -2.13 -11.51
N GLY A 103 -4.85 -2.55 -10.68
CA GLY A 103 -6.13 -3.12 -11.11
C GLY A 103 -6.89 -2.30 -12.16
N GLN A 104 -7.39 -2.99 -13.19
CA GLN A 104 -8.10 -2.42 -14.32
C GLN A 104 -9.58 -2.85 -14.44
N TYR A 105 -10.03 -3.83 -13.66
CA TYR A 105 -11.35 -4.43 -13.85
C TYR A 105 -12.37 -3.95 -12.81
N LEU A 106 -11.95 -3.75 -11.56
CA LEU A 106 -12.73 -3.13 -10.49
C LEU A 106 -12.55 -1.60 -10.52
N THR A 107 -13.48 -0.93 -11.21
CA THR A 107 -13.59 0.53 -11.23
C THR A 107 -14.01 1.09 -9.88
N ASP A 108 -13.86 2.41 -9.71
CA ASP A 108 -14.41 3.16 -8.59
C ASP A 108 -15.91 2.94 -8.39
N ASP A 109 -16.72 3.04 -9.44
CA ASP A 109 -18.17 2.76 -9.38
C ASP A 109 -18.47 1.34 -8.85
N ILE A 110 -17.74 0.33 -9.33
CA ILE A 110 -17.91 -1.08 -8.92
C ILE A 110 -17.51 -1.25 -7.45
N LEU A 111 -16.38 -0.66 -7.03
CA LEU A 111 -15.95 -0.76 -5.63
C LEU A 111 -16.89 -0.01 -4.68
N TYR A 112 -17.34 1.20 -4.99
CA TYR A 112 -18.27 1.91 -4.12
C TYR A 112 -19.62 1.18 -3.99
N ASP A 113 -20.11 0.56 -5.06
CA ASP A 113 -21.29 -0.30 -5.03
C ASP A 113 -21.07 -1.57 -4.18
N TRP A 114 -19.91 -2.23 -4.29
CA TRP A 114 -19.62 -3.48 -3.56
C TRP A 114 -19.25 -3.27 -2.09
N LEU A 115 -18.62 -2.15 -1.74
CA LEU A 115 -18.15 -1.86 -0.37
C LEU A 115 -19.27 -1.35 0.55
N ASP A 116 -20.43 -0.97 0.01
CA ASP A 116 -21.55 -0.56 0.85
C ASP A 116 -22.30 -1.75 1.48
N ARG A 117 -23.29 -1.45 2.32
CA ARG A 117 -24.22 -2.43 2.88
C ARG A 117 -25.10 -3.02 1.78
N ALA A 118 -25.47 -4.28 1.91
CA ALA A 118 -26.44 -4.93 1.03
C ALA A 118 -27.83 -4.31 1.21
N LYS A 119 -28.49 -3.95 0.11
CA LYS A 119 -29.90 -3.54 0.11
C LYS A 119 -30.79 -4.75 -0.13
N ASN A 120 -31.21 -5.39 0.95
CA ASN A 120 -32.05 -6.60 0.93
C ASN A 120 -33.53 -6.30 0.65
N ASP A 121 -34.02 -5.12 1.06
CA ASP A 121 -35.38 -4.65 0.81
C ASP A 121 -35.45 -3.11 0.73
N ALA A 122 -36.66 -2.57 0.56
CA ALA A 122 -36.89 -1.13 0.42
C ALA A 122 -36.57 -0.30 1.68
N GLU A 123 -36.62 -0.90 2.87
CA GLU A 123 -36.37 -0.27 4.17
C GLU A 123 -34.91 -0.40 4.63
N THR A 124 -34.03 -0.97 3.79
CA THR A 124 -32.60 -1.14 4.11
C THR A 124 -31.70 -0.11 3.43
N ASN A 125 -30.75 0.42 4.20
CA ASN A 125 -29.67 1.27 3.72
C ASN A 125 -28.65 0.46 2.91
N GLY A 126 -28.15 1.04 1.82
CA GLY A 126 -27.07 0.50 1.00
C GLY A 126 -27.42 0.28 -0.47
N THR A 127 -26.71 -0.62 -1.14
CA THR A 127 -26.75 -0.84 -2.59
C THR A 127 -27.17 -2.26 -2.96
N PRO A 128 -27.69 -2.52 -4.18
CA PRO A 128 -28.09 -3.86 -4.60
C PRO A 128 -26.96 -4.90 -4.63
N ASN A 129 -25.70 -4.46 -4.77
CA ASN A 129 -24.53 -5.35 -4.79
C ASN A 129 -23.63 -5.19 -3.55
N GLY A 130 -24.03 -4.43 -2.52
CA GLY A 130 -23.25 -4.26 -1.31
C GLY A 130 -22.88 -5.59 -0.65
N LEU A 131 -21.64 -5.72 -0.17
CA LEU A 131 -21.09 -6.93 0.44
C LEU A 131 -21.08 -6.87 1.97
N ASN A 132 -21.31 -5.70 2.55
CA ASN A 132 -21.47 -5.56 4.00
C ASN A 132 -22.92 -5.90 4.45
N PRO A 133 -23.15 -6.32 5.70
CA PRO A 133 -24.49 -6.62 6.22
C PRO A 133 -25.49 -5.48 6.02
N SER A 134 -26.74 -5.83 5.69
CA SER A 134 -27.85 -4.87 5.59
C SER A 134 -28.28 -4.34 6.96
N VAL A 135 -28.64 -3.07 7.06
CA VAL A 135 -29.36 -2.52 8.23
C VAL A 135 -30.54 -1.66 7.77
N LYS A 136 -31.55 -1.50 8.62
CA LYS A 136 -32.68 -0.61 8.35
C LYS A 136 -32.26 0.87 8.30
N GLU A 137 -33.05 1.70 7.64
CA GLU A 137 -32.82 3.15 7.59
C GLU A 137 -32.83 3.80 9.00
N ASP A 138 -33.65 3.29 9.91
CA ASP A 138 -33.82 3.73 11.30
C ASP A 138 -33.09 2.84 12.34
N ALA A 139 -32.05 2.13 11.93
CA ALA A 139 -31.32 1.20 12.78
C ALA A 139 -30.54 1.89 13.92
N GLY A 140 -31.05 1.79 15.15
CA GLY A 140 -30.35 2.24 16.37
C GLY A 140 -29.11 1.40 16.74
N GLU A 141 -28.40 1.82 17.79
CA GLU A 141 -27.05 1.34 18.18
C GLU A 141 -26.93 -0.20 18.14
N GLN A 142 -27.81 -0.93 18.83
CA GLN A 142 -27.72 -2.39 18.92
C GLN A 142 -27.82 -3.09 17.55
N ALA A 143 -28.58 -2.53 16.62
CA ALA A 143 -28.70 -3.09 15.27
C ALA A 143 -27.42 -2.86 14.45
N LEU A 144 -26.72 -1.74 14.66
CA LEU A 144 -25.42 -1.44 14.06
C LEU A 144 -24.31 -2.33 14.63
N ARG A 145 -24.28 -2.55 15.96
CA ARG A 145 -23.36 -3.49 16.63
C ARG A 145 -23.54 -4.92 16.14
N ASN A 146 -24.79 -5.41 16.05
CA ASN A 146 -25.09 -6.76 15.58
C ASN A 146 -24.86 -6.97 14.07
N ASN A 147 -24.60 -5.90 13.30
CA ASN A 147 -24.42 -5.94 11.86
C ASN A 147 -23.28 -4.97 11.46
N PRO A 148 -22.04 -5.19 11.91
CA PRO A 148 -20.94 -4.28 11.64
C PRO A 148 -20.60 -4.26 10.14
N LYS A 149 -19.92 -3.22 9.66
CA LYS A 149 -19.25 -3.31 8.35
C LYS A 149 -17.96 -4.10 8.52
N TYR A 150 -17.93 -5.34 8.02
CA TYR A 150 -16.73 -6.20 8.05
C TYR A 150 -15.71 -5.80 6.99
N LEU A 151 -16.16 -5.43 5.78
CA LEU A 151 -15.29 -5.14 4.64
C LEU A 151 -15.08 -3.62 4.51
N SER A 152 -13.83 -3.20 4.47
CA SER A 152 -13.43 -1.82 4.17
C SER A 152 -13.13 -1.61 2.70
N HIS A 153 -12.31 -2.49 2.11
CA HIS A 153 -11.78 -2.29 0.77
C HIS A 153 -11.48 -3.60 0.05
N ILE A 154 -11.47 -3.55 -1.28
CA ILE A 154 -11.04 -4.64 -2.16
C ILE A 154 -9.93 -4.08 -3.05
N LEU A 155 -8.72 -4.60 -2.90
CA LEU A 155 -7.57 -4.23 -3.72
C LEU A 155 -7.34 -5.26 -4.83
N GLU A 156 -7.23 -4.79 -6.07
CA GLU A 156 -6.90 -5.58 -7.25
C GLU A 156 -5.47 -5.30 -7.73
N GLN A 157 -4.72 -6.36 -8.04
CA GLN A 157 -3.43 -6.26 -8.75
C GLN A 157 -3.38 -7.25 -9.91
N ASP A 158 -2.93 -6.77 -11.07
CA ASP A 158 -2.91 -7.52 -12.33
C ASP A 158 -1.50 -8.02 -12.67
N TYR A 159 -1.41 -9.29 -13.08
CA TYR A 159 -0.17 -9.97 -13.42
C TYR A 159 -0.15 -10.42 -14.87
N LEU A 160 0.69 -9.78 -15.67
CA LEU A 160 0.73 -9.96 -17.12
C LEU A 160 1.94 -10.77 -17.58
N LYS A 161 1.82 -11.42 -18.74
CA LYS A 161 2.94 -12.00 -19.48
C LYS A 161 2.95 -11.47 -20.91
N LYS A 162 4.15 -11.42 -21.52
CA LYS A 162 4.26 -11.24 -22.97
C LYS A 162 3.70 -12.46 -23.70
N ASN A 163 3.13 -12.25 -24.88
CA ASN A 163 2.82 -13.31 -25.83
C ASN A 163 4.11 -13.92 -26.42
N GLU A 164 4.00 -15.03 -27.15
CA GLU A 164 5.16 -15.75 -27.71
C GLU A 164 5.98 -14.89 -28.69
N GLU A 165 5.34 -13.95 -29.39
CA GLU A 165 5.98 -12.98 -30.28
C GLU A 165 6.71 -11.85 -29.54
N GLY A 166 6.53 -11.74 -28.23
CA GLY A 166 7.21 -10.77 -27.36
C GLY A 166 6.66 -9.34 -27.41
N ASP A 167 5.79 -9.00 -28.36
CA ASP A 167 5.32 -7.63 -28.59
C ASP A 167 4.18 -7.20 -27.65
N VAL A 168 3.26 -8.10 -27.29
CA VAL A 168 1.99 -7.77 -26.61
C VAL A 168 1.94 -8.38 -25.21
N VAL A 169 1.49 -7.63 -24.21
CA VAL A 169 1.22 -8.14 -22.85
C VAL A 169 -0.24 -8.57 -22.70
N GLN A 170 -0.46 -9.68 -21.99
CA GLN A 170 -1.78 -10.25 -21.69
C GLN A 170 -1.90 -10.53 -20.20
N LEU A 171 -3.07 -10.31 -19.61
CA LEU A 171 -3.39 -10.77 -18.26
C LEU A 171 -3.24 -12.30 -18.17
N LYS A 172 -2.52 -12.79 -17.16
CA LYS A 172 -2.30 -14.23 -16.87
C LYS A 172 -2.44 -14.57 -15.39
N GLY A 173 -2.90 -13.63 -14.58
CA GLY A 173 -3.10 -13.79 -13.15
C GLY A 173 -3.61 -12.49 -12.54
N MET A 174 -4.37 -12.60 -11.45
CA MET A 174 -4.88 -11.48 -10.67
C MET A 174 -4.74 -11.81 -9.18
N THR A 175 -4.52 -10.80 -8.35
CA THR A 175 -4.68 -10.93 -6.90
C THR A 175 -5.81 -10.02 -6.44
N ILE A 176 -6.63 -10.54 -5.52
CA ILE A 176 -7.69 -9.81 -4.84
C ILE A 176 -7.41 -9.84 -3.35
N GLY A 177 -7.09 -8.68 -2.79
CA GLY A 177 -6.94 -8.49 -1.36
C GLY A 177 -8.21 -7.92 -0.74
N LEU A 178 -8.72 -8.53 0.33
CA LEU A 178 -9.89 -8.07 1.07
C LEU A 178 -9.43 -7.44 2.38
N ALA A 179 -9.56 -6.12 2.49
CA ALA A 179 -9.26 -5.38 3.73
C ALA A 179 -10.48 -5.44 4.66
N MET A 180 -10.31 -6.13 5.79
CA MET A 180 -11.36 -6.44 6.74
C MET A 180 -11.12 -5.75 8.08
N LYS A 181 -12.18 -5.22 8.70
CA LYS A 181 -12.08 -4.50 9.96
C LYS A 181 -11.77 -5.43 11.13
N SER A 182 -10.81 -5.02 11.95
CA SER A 182 -10.66 -5.45 13.35
C SER A 182 -11.69 -4.80 14.27
N GLN A 183 -12.07 -3.55 13.98
CA GLN A 183 -13.00 -2.75 14.78
C GLN A 183 -13.91 -1.90 13.87
N TYR A 184 -15.21 -1.96 14.10
CA TYR A 184 -16.22 -1.20 13.37
C TYR A 184 -16.54 0.11 14.10
N GLN A 185 -16.03 1.23 13.56
CA GLN A 185 -16.37 2.58 14.01
C GLN A 185 -17.73 3.02 13.40
N PHE A 186 -18.65 3.52 14.23
CA PHE A 186 -19.96 4.02 13.80
C PHE A 186 -20.51 5.17 14.67
N GLN A 187 -21.67 5.71 14.29
CA GLN A 187 -22.48 6.66 15.06
C GLN A 187 -23.95 6.24 14.93
N GLU A 188 -24.75 6.40 15.98
CA GLU A 188 -26.20 6.13 15.91
C GLU A 188 -26.95 7.24 15.14
N GLU A 189 -26.57 8.50 15.37
CA GLU A 189 -27.09 9.67 14.64
C GLU A 189 -25.96 10.55 14.10
N ILE A 190 -26.23 11.27 13.00
CA ILE A 190 -25.23 12.11 12.33
C ILE A 190 -24.80 13.25 13.27
N GLY A 191 -23.53 13.24 13.67
CA GLY A 191 -22.96 14.21 14.61
C GLY A 191 -23.03 13.78 16.10
N GLY A 192 -23.56 12.60 16.39
CA GLY A 192 -23.54 12.00 17.74
C GLY A 192 -22.14 11.50 18.17
N PRO A 193 -22.02 10.86 19.34
CA PRO A 193 -20.76 10.25 19.78
C PRO A 193 -20.31 9.15 18.81
N VAL A 194 -18.99 9.02 18.65
CA VAL A 194 -18.39 7.91 17.90
C VAL A 194 -18.34 6.68 18.80
N LEU A 195 -18.87 5.58 18.30
CA LEU A 195 -18.93 4.27 18.94
C LEU A 195 -18.08 3.27 18.16
N TYR A 196 -17.69 2.19 18.83
CA TYR A 196 -16.84 1.13 18.31
C TYR A 196 -17.42 -0.24 18.69
N GLU A 197 -17.32 -1.20 17.79
CA GLU A 197 -17.61 -2.63 18.02
C GLU A 197 -16.41 -3.45 17.56
N ASP A 198 -15.84 -4.27 18.44
CA ASP A 198 -14.67 -5.09 18.12
C ASP A 198 -15.09 -6.36 17.38
N ILE A 199 -14.40 -6.68 16.29
CA ILE A 199 -14.68 -7.83 15.43
C ILE A 199 -13.61 -8.90 15.67
N SER A 200 -14.04 -10.04 16.20
CA SER A 200 -13.15 -11.18 16.45
C SER A 200 -12.49 -11.69 15.16
N THR A 201 -11.27 -12.22 15.27
CA THR A 201 -10.55 -12.78 14.11
C THR A 201 -11.30 -13.95 13.46
N GLU A 202 -12.01 -14.76 14.24
CA GLU A 202 -12.84 -15.86 13.73
C GLU A 202 -14.01 -15.35 12.87
N GLU A 203 -14.75 -14.37 13.37
CA GLU A 203 -15.89 -13.77 12.68
C GLU A 203 -15.45 -13.02 11.42
N MET A 204 -14.41 -12.19 11.52
CA MET A 204 -13.81 -11.50 10.38
C MET A 204 -13.37 -12.49 9.29
N LEU A 205 -12.68 -13.58 9.65
CA LEU A 205 -12.27 -14.62 8.71
C LEU A 205 -13.47 -15.34 8.08
N LYS A 206 -14.53 -15.61 8.84
CA LYS A 206 -15.76 -16.24 8.34
C LYS A 206 -16.44 -15.37 7.28
N GLU A 207 -16.58 -14.08 7.53
CA GLU A 207 -17.22 -13.14 6.60
C GLU A 207 -16.32 -12.84 5.40
N GLY A 208 -15.02 -12.61 5.61
CA GLY A 208 -14.05 -12.41 4.52
C GLY A 208 -14.01 -13.58 3.53
N LYS A 209 -14.16 -14.83 4.00
CA LYS A 209 -14.23 -16.02 3.14
C LYS A 209 -15.53 -16.10 2.33
N GLN A 210 -16.67 -15.66 2.87
CA GLN A 210 -17.94 -15.59 2.15
C GLN A 210 -17.94 -14.46 1.10
N ILE A 211 -17.34 -13.33 1.45
CA ILE A 211 -17.13 -12.19 0.56
C ILE A 211 -16.20 -12.59 -0.60
N ALA A 212 -15.09 -13.29 -0.34
CA ALA A 212 -14.20 -13.81 -1.38
C ALA A 212 -14.93 -14.69 -2.40
N GLN A 213 -15.81 -15.60 -1.95
CA GLN A 213 -16.63 -16.42 -2.84
C GLN A 213 -17.58 -15.57 -3.70
N THR A 214 -18.24 -14.57 -3.09
CA THR A 214 -19.13 -13.66 -3.82
C THR A 214 -18.37 -12.80 -4.84
N VAL A 215 -17.18 -12.32 -4.49
CA VAL A 215 -16.30 -11.54 -5.38
C VAL A 215 -15.82 -12.42 -6.54
N LEU A 216 -15.38 -13.66 -6.29
CA LEU A 216 -15.03 -14.62 -7.34
C LEU A 216 -16.18 -14.81 -8.34
N GLU A 217 -17.40 -15.04 -7.86
CA GLU A 217 -18.58 -15.23 -8.72
C GLU A 217 -18.96 -14.00 -9.54
N ARG A 218 -18.58 -12.80 -9.10
CA ARG A 218 -18.76 -11.54 -9.85
C ARG A 218 -17.65 -11.35 -10.89
N LEU A 219 -16.39 -11.56 -10.50
CA LEU A 219 -15.24 -11.48 -11.42
C LEU A 219 -15.38 -12.49 -12.56
N ARG A 220 -15.80 -13.73 -12.30
CA ARG A 220 -16.04 -14.77 -13.32
C ARG A 220 -17.18 -14.46 -14.30
N LYS A 221 -17.99 -13.42 -14.05
CA LYS A 221 -19.01 -12.92 -15.00
C LYS A 221 -18.47 -11.84 -15.94
N MET A 222 -17.29 -11.28 -15.67
CA MET A 222 -16.61 -10.34 -16.56
C MET A 222 -15.90 -11.13 -17.67
N GLU A 223 -16.09 -10.72 -18.92
CA GLU A 223 -15.66 -11.48 -20.12
C GLU A 223 -14.14 -11.79 -20.11
N ASP A 224 -13.31 -10.80 -19.77
CA ASP A 224 -11.85 -10.93 -19.73
C ASP A 224 -11.31 -11.77 -18.54
N LEU A 225 -12.14 -12.07 -17.54
CA LEU A 225 -11.72 -12.69 -16.27
C LEU A 225 -12.23 -14.12 -16.07
N GLN A 226 -12.95 -14.70 -17.04
CA GLN A 226 -13.57 -16.03 -16.90
C GLN A 226 -12.53 -17.13 -16.59
N ASP A 227 -11.38 -17.11 -17.28
CA ASP A 227 -10.32 -18.13 -17.18
C ASP A 227 -9.04 -17.63 -16.47
N VAL A 228 -9.07 -16.48 -15.80
CA VAL A 228 -7.88 -15.90 -15.16
C VAL A 228 -7.67 -16.54 -13.77
N PRO A 229 -6.48 -17.09 -13.44
CA PRO A 229 -6.17 -17.54 -12.09
C PRO A 229 -6.20 -16.37 -11.10
N ILE A 230 -6.91 -16.52 -9.98
CA ILE A 230 -7.06 -15.48 -8.96
C ILE A 230 -6.53 -15.98 -7.62
N MET A 231 -5.56 -15.26 -7.05
CA MET A 231 -5.20 -15.42 -5.63
C MET A 231 -6.08 -14.49 -4.80
N PHE A 232 -6.76 -15.01 -3.79
CA PHE A 232 -7.42 -14.20 -2.76
C PHE A 232 -6.54 -14.14 -1.51
N ALA A 233 -6.48 -12.98 -0.87
CA ALA A 233 -5.90 -12.82 0.46
C ALA A 233 -6.82 -11.96 1.34
N ILE A 234 -6.94 -12.34 2.61
CA ILE A 234 -7.68 -11.61 3.64
C ILE A 234 -6.68 -10.88 4.52
N TYR A 235 -6.88 -9.57 4.63
CA TYR A 235 -6.10 -8.65 5.43
C TYR A 235 -6.97 -8.16 6.60
N ARG A 236 -6.42 -8.19 7.82
CA ARG A 236 -7.04 -7.57 9.00
C ARG A 236 -6.44 -6.18 9.15
N GLU A 237 -7.28 -5.15 9.07
CA GLU A 237 -6.90 -3.78 9.40
C GLU A 237 -6.56 -3.67 10.89
N GLU A 238 -5.61 -2.81 11.24
CA GLU A 238 -5.40 -2.42 12.63
C GLU A 238 -6.36 -1.30 13.07
N GLU A 239 -6.44 -1.05 14.37
CA GLU A 239 -7.12 0.12 14.91
C GLU A 239 -6.61 1.42 14.26
N LYS A 240 -7.55 2.34 13.97
CA LYS A 240 -7.30 3.58 13.24
C LYS A 240 -6.17 4.46 13.78
N GLY A 241 -5.86 4.36 15.07
CA GLY A 241 -4.82 5.13 15.75
C GLY A 241 -3.43 4.48 15.79
N ALA A 242 -3.28 3.24 15.31
CA ALA A 242 -2.05 2.48 15.45
C ALA A 242 -0.89 3.04 14.60
N MET A 243 0.34 2.87 15.11
CA MET A 243 1.56 3.30 14.43
C MET A 243 2.24 2.17 13.62
N VAL A 244 1.61 1.01 13.59
CA VAL A 244 1.89 -0.16 12.75
C VAL A 244 0.67 -0.48 11.88
N PRO A 245 0.86 -1.19 10.76
CA PRO A 245 -0.25 -1.76 10.00
C PRO A 245 -0.79 -3.02 10.68
N GLY A 246 -2.00 -3.46 10.29
CA GLY A 246 -2.44 -4.82 10.55
C GLY A 246 -1.79 -5.81 9.58
N ASN A 247 -2.31 -7.04 9.52
CA ASN A 247 -1.64 -8.20 8.92
C ASN A 247 -2.50 -9.00 7.92
N PHE A 248 -1.86 -9.73 7.02
CA PHE A 248 -2.55 -10.78 6.26
C PHE A 248 -2.75 -12.01 7.14
N VAL A 249 -3.96 -12.58 7.12
CA VAL A 249 -4.36 -13.68 8.02
C VAL A 249 -4.70 -14.98 7.27
N ALA A 250 -5.03 -14.90 5.98
CA ALA A 250 -5.30 -16.07 5.16
C ALA A 250 -5.16 -15.76 3.66
N LYS A 251 -4.76 -16.77 2.86
CA LYS A 251 -4.79 -16.71 1.38
C LYS A 251 -5.29 -18.01 0.76
N THR A 252 -5.65 -17.96 -0.52
CA THR A 252 -6.05 -19.12 -1.31
C THR A 252 -5.90 -18.84 -2.81
N ASN A 253 -5.76 -19.90 -3.61
CA ASN A 253 -5.52 -19.83 -5.05
C ASN A 253 -6.65 -20.52 -5.81
N VAL A 254 -7.38 -19.75 -6.61
CA VAL A 254 -8.45 -20.21 -7.50
C VAL A 254 -7.90 -20.35 -8.91
N LYS A 255 -7.96 -21.55 -9.49
CA LYS A 255 -7.41 -21.81 -10.83
C LYS A 255 -8.42 -21.39 -11.89
N GLY A 256 -7.92 -20.85 -13.01
CA GLY A 256 -8.65 -20.67 -14.27
C GLY A 256 -10.16 -20.44 -14.15
N SER A 257 -10.96 -21.33 -14.72
CA SER A 257 -12.43 -21.31 -14.72
C SER A 257 -13.11 -21.79 -13.43
N ASP A 258 -12.37 -22.03 -12.33
CA ASP A 258 -12.98 -22.49 -11.08
C ASP A 258 -13.91 -21.40 -10.53
N MET A 259 -15.16 -21.81 -10.24
CA MET A 259 -16.24 -20.97 -9.69
C MET A 259 -16.32 -21.03 -8.16
N LYS A 260 -15.39 -21.73 -7.49
CA LYS A 260 -15.38 -21.91 -6.04
C LYS A 260 -14.02 -21.60 -5.45
N VAL A 261 -14.03 -20.84 -4.36
CA VAL A 261 -12.89 -20.63 -3.50
C VAL A 261 -12.57 -21.95 -2.79
N GLY A 262 -11.29 -22.33 -2.81
CA GLY A 262 -10.82 -23.62 -2.29
C GLY A 262 -10.51 -23.60 -0.79
N ALA A 263 -9.61 -24.49 -0.37
CA ALA A 263 -9.03 -24.46 0.96
C ALA A 263 -8.19 -23.18 1.15
N TRP A 264 -8.19 -22.67 2.38
CA TRP A 264 -7.41 -21.48 2.76
C TRP A 264 -6.15 -21.90 3.52
N GLU A 265 -5.04 -21.28 3.16
CA GLU A 265 -3.78 -21.29 3.91
C GLU A 265 -3.84 -20.16 4.94
N THR A 266 -3.63 -20.47 6.21
CA THR A 266 -3.48 -19.45 7.28
C THR A 266 -2.15 -18.73 7.08
N ILE A 267 -2.14 -17.41 7.32
CA ILE A 267 -0.94 -16.60 7.33
C ILE A 267 -0.70 -16.16 8.78
N GLN A 268 0.55 -16.25 9.23
CA GLN A 268 1.02 -15.74 10.51
C GLN A 268 2.03 -14.64 10.21
N GLU A 269 1.51 -13.43 10.03
CA GLU A 269 2.27 -12.18 9.87
C GLU A 269 1.92 -11.26 11.03
N ASP A 270 2.88 -10.50 11.55
CA ASP A 270 2.64 -9.53 12.63
C ASP A 270 3.58 -8.32 12.55
N HIS A 271 3.15 -7.17 13.11
CA HIS A 271 3.88 -5.91 13.07
C HIS A 271 3.94 -5.25 14.45
N VAL A 272 5.11 -5.34 15.10
CA VAL A 272 5.29 -4.94 16.50
C VAL A 272 6.09 -3.65 16.63
N LEU A 273 5.67 -2.76 17.53
CA LEU A 273 6.38 -1.52 17.88
C LEU A 273 7.39 -1.72 19.01
N PHE A 274 8.52 -1.03 18.92
CA PHE A 274 9.56 -1.05 19.95
C PHE A 274 9.94 0.39 20.39
N PRO A 275 10.09 0.66 21.69
CA PRO A 275 9.68 -0.19 22.81
C PRO A 275 8.14 -0.25 22.99
N SER A 276 7.60 -1.40 23.41
CA SER A 276 6.19 -1.54 23.81
C SER A 276 5.99 -2.69 24.82
N GLU A 277 4.83 -2.73 25.49
CA GLU A 277 4.48 -3.86 26.37
C GLU A 277 4.29 -5.16 25.59
N GLU A 278 3.72 -5.08 24.39
CA GLU A 278 3.55 -6.19 23.44
C GLU A 278 4.89 -6.79 23.04
N ALA A 279 5.83 -5.97 22.55
CA ALA A 279 7.21 -6.37 22.27
C ALA A 279 7.88 -7.04 23.47
N SER A 280 7.73 -6.46 24.66
CA SER A 280 8.33 -6.99 25.89
C SER A 280 7.75 -8.34 26.33
N GLY A 281 6.50 -8.63 25.94
CA GLY A 281 5.82 -9.89 26.24
C GLY A 281 6.03 -10.98 25.19
N ALA A 282 5.97 -10.63 23.91
CA ALA A 282 6.06 -11.57 22.78
C ALA A 282 7.50 -11.79 22.29
N HIS A 283 8.31 -10.73 22.23
CA HIS A 283 9.67 -10.74 21.64
C HIS A 283 10.72 -10.11 22.58
N PRO A 284 10.93 -10.68 23.79
CA PRO A 284 11.76 -10.08 24.84
C PRO A 284 13.25 -9.94 24.46
N GLU A 285 13.77 -10.78 23.56
CA GLU A 285 15.15 -10.70 23.07
C GLU A 285 15.32 -9.49 22.13
N ASP A 286 14.44 -9.34 21.14
CA ASP A 286 14.44 -8.19 20.22
C ASP A 286 14.12 -6.86 20.93
N ALA A 287 13.23 -6.90 21.94
CA ALA A 287 12.95 -5.76 22.81
C ALA A 287 14.17 -5.32 23.62
N SER A 288 14.96 -6.29 24.13
CA SER A 288 16.22 -5.99 24.81
C SER A 288 17.25 -5.38 23.85
N LEU A 289 17.43 -5.97 22.66
CA LEU A 289 18.37 -5.48 21.63
C LEU A 289 18.11 -4.02 21.24
N ILE A 290 16.84 -3.62 21.09
CA ILE A 290 16.46 -2.25 20.73
C ILE A 290 16.57 -1.31 21.95
N SER A 291 16.28 -1.80 23.16
CA SER A 291 16.52 -1.05 24.40
C SER A 291 18.02 -0.74 24.60
N ASP A 292 18.90 -1.70 24.32
CA ASP A 292 20.34 -1.52 24.45
C ASP A 292 20.87 -0.52 23.41
N LEU A 293 20.45 -0.63 22.13
CA LEU A 293 20.74 0.39 21.11
C LEU A 293 20.28 1.79 21.55
N GLN A 294 19.09 1.91 22.14
CA GLN A 294 18.59 3.19 22.64
C GLN A 294 19.49 3.76 23.75
N ASN A 295 19.93 2.92 24.69
CA ASN A 295 20.83 3.34 25.78
C ASN A 295 22.21 3.78 25.25
N ASP A 296 22.80 3.00 24.34
CA ASP A 296 24.10 3.31 23.73
C ASP A 296 24.04 4.64 22.96
N VAL A 297 23.00 4.85 22.14
CA VAL A 297 22.78 6.12 21.43
C VAL A 297 22.56 7.29 22.41
N ALA A 298 21.92 7.06 23.55
CA ALA A 298 21.72 8.07 24.58
C ALA A 298 23.02 8.53 25.25
N GLU A 299 23.94 7.60 25.53
CA GLU A 299 25.22 7.92 26.14
C GLU A 299 26.14 8.66 25.16
N TYR A 300 26.07 8.33 23.87
CA TYR A 300 26.88 8.97 22.83
C TYR A 300 26.34 10.33 22.35
N PHE A 301 25.02 10.49 22.19
CA PHE A 301 24.43 11.65 21.52
C PHE A 301 23.39 12.41 22.39
N PRO A 302 23.75 13.57 22.97
CA PRO A 302 22.92 14.23 24.00
C PRO A 302 21.63 14.90 23.49
N ASN A 303 21.38 14.91 22.17
CA ASN A 303 20.26 15.65 21.53
C ASN A 303 19.34 14.75 20.66
N TYR A 304 19.29 13.44 20.92
CA TYR A 304 18.31 12.54 20.29
C TYR A 304 17.00 12.50 21.10
N ILE A 305 15.88 12.16 20.45
CA ILE A 305 14.53 12.25 21.06
C ILE A 305 14.05 10.89 21.61
N GLY A 306 14.63 9.79 21.13
CA GLY A 306 14.28 8.40 21.44
C GLY A 306 14.64 7.49 20.26
N VAL A 307 14.50 6.18 20.41
CA VAL A 307 14.58 5.23 19.29
C VAL A 307 13.21 4.58 19.11
N VAL A 308 12.74 4.48 17.87
CA VAL A 308 11.48 3.79 17.53
C VAL A 308 11.79 2.65 16.57
N GLY A 309 11.55 1.41 17.01
CA GLY A 309 11.66 0.22 16.17
C GLY A 309 10.29 -0.24 15.67
N LYS A 310 10.29 -0.90 14.50
CA LYS A 310 9.16 -1.61 13.90
C LYS A 310 9.66 -2.97 13.41
N GLY A 311 9.26 -4.04 14.07
CA GLY A 311 9.55 -5.40 13.63
C GLY A 311 8.39 -5.96 12.81
N PHE A 312 8.70 -6.63 11.72
CA PHE A 312 7.77 -7.45 10.95
C PHE A 312 8.13 -8.92 11.13
N TYR A 313 7.20 -9.70 11.65
CA TYR A 313 7.36 -11.10 12.01
C TYR A 313 6.58 -12.00 11.05
N VAL A 314 7.14 -13.16 10.72
CA VAL A 314 6.46 -14.19 9.92
C VAL A 314 6.75 -15.56 10.51
N GLU A 315 5.70 -16.26 10.96
CA GLU A 315 5.79 -17.50 11.76
C GLU A 315 6.64 -17.28 13.04
N ASP A 316 6.33 -16.21 13.79
CA ASP A 316 7.03 -15.73 15.00
C ASP A 316 8.52 -15.37 14.83
N GLU A 317 9.11 -15.54 13.64
CA GLU A 317 10.49 -15.12 13.32
C GLU A 317 10.55 -13.69 12.75
N LEU A 318 11.42 -12.85 13.30
CA LEU A 318 11.70 -11.49 12.79
C LEU A 318 12.25 -11.56 11.35
N ARG A 319 11.60 -10.85 10.42
CA ARG A 319 11.99 -10.79 9.00
C ARG A 319 12.55 -9.44 8.57
N GLU A 320 11.94 -8.36 9.06
CA GLU A 320 12.36 -6.99 8.78
C GLU A 320 12.31 -6.17 10.07
N LEU A 321 13.37 -5.40 10.35
CA LEU A 321 13.44 -4.44 11.44
C LEU A 321 13.75 -3.06 10.88
N THR A 322 12.78 -2.14 10.95
CA THR A 322 13.00 -0.71 10.69
C THR A 322 13.25 0.00 12.02
N ILE A 323 14.30 0.80 12.11
CA ILE A 323 14.63 1.62 13.27
C ILE A 323 14.69 3.09 12.84
N THR A 324 14.05 3.97 13.60
CA THR A 324 14.08 5.41 13.38
C THR A 324 14.72 6.11 14.58
N ILE A 325 15.75 6.91 14.33
CA ILE A 325 16.51 7.68 15.31
C ILE A 325 16.33 9.18 15.02
N PRO A 326 15.29 9.83 15.55
CA PRO A 326 15.08 11.27 15.42
C PRO A 326 16.13 12.09 16.19
N ILE A 327 16.77 13.04 15.49
CA ILE A 327 17.78 13.96 16.02
C ILE A 327 17.45 15.43 15.73
N GLU A 328 17.96 16.33 16.58
CA GLU A 328 18.01 17.75 16.23
C GLU A 328 19.28 18.07 15.42
N PHE A 329 19.14 18.37 14.13
CA PHE A 329 20.28 18.69 13.26
C PHE A 329 21.04 19.95 13.72
N LYS A 330 22.32 19.80 14.10
CA LYS A 330 23.24 20.92 14.34
C LYS A 330 24.36 21.03 13.30
N GLY A 331 24.69 19.95 12.59
CA GLY A 331 25.65 19.98 11.48
C GLY A 331 26.06 18.59 10.97
N GLN A 332 26.57 18.54 9.73
CA GLN A 332 26.90 17.30 9.02
C GLN A 332 27.90 16.40 9.75
N THR A 333 28.86 16.99 10.47
CA THR A 333 29.86 16.23 11.23
C THR A 333 29.23 15.41 12.35
N GLU A 334 28.16 15.90 12.98
CA GLU A 334 27.42 15.16 14.01
C GLU A 334 26.65 13.98 13.40
N VAL A 335 25.99 14.20 12.24
CA VAL A 335 25.32 13.13 11.48
C VAL A 335 26.32 12.03 11.10
N ILE A 336 27.50 12.38 10.59
CA ILE A 336 28.55 11.42 10.23
C ILE A 336 29.02 10.63 11.46
N GLY A 337 29.31 11.31 12.58
CA GLY A 337 29.77 10.66 13.82
C GLY A 337 28.73 9.70 14.40
N LEU A 338 27.46 10.13 14.49
CA LEU A 338 26.36 9.29 14.96
C LEU A 338 26.13 8.09 14.03
N THR A 339 26.15 8.30 12.70
CA THR A 339 25.97 7.21 11.73
C THR A 339 27.07 6.16 11.87
N GLN A 340 28.33 6.58 12.07
CA GLN A 340 29.46 5.67 12.31
C GLN A 340 29.32 4.89 13.62
N TYR A 341 28.84 5.54 14.68
CA TYR A 341 28.65 4.91 15.99
C TYR A 341 27.50 3.89 15.98
N VAL A 342 26.35 4.25 15.39
CA VAL A 342 25.22 3.34 15.19
C VAL A 342 25.63 2.16 14.29
N TYR A 343 26.44 2.40 13.25
CA TYR A 343 26.99 1.33 12.41
C TYR A 343 27.83 0.33 13.21
N SER A 344 28.70 0.77 14.13
CA SER A 344 29.47 -0.16 14.98
C SER A 344 28.56 -1.02 15.86
N ILE A 345 27.53 -0.44 16.50
CA ILE A 345 26.58 -1.20 17.33
C ILE A 345 25.84 -2.26 16.50
N ILE A 346 25.42 -1.91 15.27
CA ILE A 346 24.77 -2.85 14.35
C ILE A 346 25.69 -4.03 13.99
N VAL A 347 26.96 -3.76 13.67
CA VAL A 347 27.92 -4.81 13.29
C VAL A 347 28.31 -5.69 14.48
N GLU A 348 28.40 -5.12 15.68
CA GLU A 348 28.85 -5.84 16.88
C GLU A 348 27.71 -6.64 17.55
N ASN A 349 26.48 -6.10 17.58
CA ASN A 349 25.39 -6.61 18.42
C ASN A 349 24.17 -7.15 17.65
N PHE A 350 23.89 -6.72 16.41
CA PHE A 350 22.64 -7.09 15.72
C PHE A 350 22.77 -8.38 14.89
N PRO A 351 21.99 -9.44 15.19
CA PRO A 351 21.97 -10.67 14.39
C PRO A 351 21.69 -10.39 12.91
N ASN A 352 22.31 -11.12 11.99
CA ASN A 352 22.26 -10.83 10.56
C ASN A 352 21.14 -11.58 9.78
N TYR A 353 20.24 -12.31 10.45
CA TYR A 353 19.25 -13.18 9.80
C TYR A 353 18.00 -12.47 9.25
N PHE A 354 17.84 -11.17 9.54
CA PHE A 354 16.72 -10.33 9.10
C PHE A 354 17.18 -9.11 8.27
N ASP A 355 16.27 -8.55 7.47
CA ASP A 355 16.47 -7.27 6.79
C ASP A 355 16.44 -6.13 7.81
N LEU A 356 17.49 -5.30 7.85
CA LEU A 356 17.60 -4.16 8.76
C LEU A 356 17.63 -2.86 7.97
N GLU A 357 16.84 -1.88 8.40
CA GLU A 357 16.90 -0.49 7.94
C GLU A 357 16.94 0.44 9.15
N VAL A 358 17.97 1.29 9.25
CA VAL A 358 18.09 2.31 10.29
C VAL A 358 18.13 3.69 9.64
N ASN A 359 17.12 4.49 9.96
CA ASN A 359 16.89 5.82 9.45
C ASN A 359 17.24 6.84 10.55
N ILE A 360 18.30 7.63 10.33
CA ILE A 360 18.60 8.79 11.18
C ILE A 360 17.98 10.00 10.48
N GLU A 361 17.06 10.68 11.16
CA GLU A 361 16.24 11.74 10.57
C GLU A 361 16.17 12.99 11.47
N SER A 362 16.01 14.15 10.84
CA SER A 362 15.73 15.42 11.52
C SER A 362 14.38 15.98 11.06
N HIS A 363 13.97 17.11 11.64
CA HIS A 363 12.75 17.81 11.21
C HIS A 363 12.74 18.23 9.71
N ASN A 364 13.90 18.26 9.05
CA ASN A 364 14.01 18.58 7.62
C ASN A 364 13.91 17.35 6.70
N GLY A 365 14.00 16.14 7.25
CA GLY A 365 13.99 14.88 6.51
C GLY A 365 15.11 13.92 6.94
N GLN A 366 15.39 12.95 6.08
CA GLN A 366 16.39 11.92 6.35
C GLN A 366 17.82 12.46 6.21
N GLU A 367 18.65 12.21 7.23
CA GLU A 367 20.04 12.66 7.32
C GLU A 367 21.01 11.53 6.95
N SER A 368 20.70 10.29 7.34
CA SER A 368 21.40 9.09 6.87
C SER A 368 20.55 7.83 6.86
N LEU A 369 21.08 6.80 6.21
CA LEU A 369 20.51 5.47 6.04
C LEU A 369 21.61 4.44 6.32
N ILE A 370 21.31 3.46 7.16
CA ILE A 370 22.09 2.22 7.28
C ILE A 370 21.15 1.08 6.88
N SER A 371 21.53 0.23 5.92
CA SER A 371 20.68 -0.89 5.50
C SER A 371 21.49 -2.16 5.26
N ARG A 372 20.96 -3.30 5.71
CA ARG A 372 21.61 -4.62 5.61
C ARG A 372 20.56 -5.65 5.24
N LYS A 373 20.79 -6.44 4.18
CA LYS A 373 19.91 -7.56 3.85
C LYS A 373 20.22 -8.78 4.70
N ALA A 374 19.21 -9.61 4.94
CA ALA A 374 19.36 -10.88 5.63
C ALA A 374 20.51 -11.72 5.04
N GLY A 375 21.39 -12.23 5.90
CA GLY A 375 22.59 -12.99 5.56
C GLY A 375 23.81 -12.16 5.11
N GLN A 376 23.74 -10.82 5.12
CA GLN A 376 24.90 -9.96 4.88
C GLN A 376 25.58 -9.58 6.21
N GLU A 377 26.91 -9.61 6.25
CA GLU A 377 27.68 -9.19 7.44
C GLU A 377 27.78 -7.67 7.56
N GLU A 378 28.19 -7.00 6.48
CA GLU A 378 28.43 -5.55 6.46
C GLU A 378 27.19 -4.79 5.96
N PRO A 379 26.64 -3.83 6.75
CA PRO A 379 25.61 -2.90 6.28
C PRO A 379 26.12 -1.96 5.18
N TYR A 380 25.24 -1.62 4.24
CA TYR A 380 25.38 -0.43 3.40
C TYR A 380 25.09 0.84 4.22
N VAL A 381 25.79 1.93 3.91
CA VAL A 381 25.59 3.24 4.54
C VAL A 381 25.49 4.33 3.47
N HIS A 382 24.50 5.22 3.63
CA HIS A 382 24.37 6.46 2.87
C HIS A 382 24.15 7.64 3.82
N ILE A 383 24.77 8.78 3.50
CA ILE A 383 24.61 10.03 4.24
C ILE A 383 24.15 11.08 3.24
N TYR A 384 23.01 11.71 3.50
CA TYR A 384 22.39 12.66 2.59
C TYR A 384 23.13 14.00 2.63
N GLY A 385 23.12 14.72 1.50
CA GLY A 385 23.76 16.04 1.39
C GLY A 385 25.29 16.07 1.29
N GLN A 386 25.93 14.92 1.01
CA GLN A 386 27.37 14.83 0.67
C GLN A 386 27.67 15.28 -0.77
#